data_AF-A0A7S3FNV2-F1
#
_entry.id   AF-A0A7S3FNV2-F1
#
_cell.length_a   1.000
_cell.length_b   1.000
_cell.length_c   1.000
_cell.angle_alpha   90.00
_cell.angle_beta   90.00
_cell.angle_gamma   90.00
#
_symmetry.space_group_name_H-M   'P 1'
#
loop_
_entity.id
_entity.type
_entity.pdbx_description
1 polymer ?
#
loop_
_entity_poly.entity_id
_entity_poly.type
_entity_poly.pdbx_seq_one_letter_code
_entity_poly.pdbx_strand_id
1 'polypeptide(L)'
;RRALDGRVASELAQGTRRAGISPAAPLAAAGSTEGQRGSEMQAPALPFLSLPPLRLLEAAGDPARVAALKEGALAVRALRSGAQVLALRRGGLREATFCPPPPGAAFALLETGYHGARASAQARLEVGGSAAEALESYDPKGLASVAVRALAVCDEAWALPAEAEADALDLAAALAPWHAHDPRALAEARLAAEPRRAITIMLLRAVALQGVATDVVEGTWGCRSWATADRAAIEEALRCEPEPGGRRAFPALSQARWEQACDGVRQTLDALGCARITPPS
;
A
#
# COMPACT_ATOMS: atom_id res chain seq x y z
N ARG A 1 -46.79 -3.63 6.97
CA ARG A 1 -45.94 -3.09 5.88
C ARG A 1 -46.43 -1.73 5.31
N ARG A 2 -47.19 -0.93 6.06
CA ARG A 2 -47.41 0.52 5.81
C ARG A 2 -47.71 1.18 7.16
N ALA A 3 -46.67 1.41 7.97
CA ALA A 3 -46.76 2.19 9.22
C ALA A 3 -45.37 2.47 9.86
N LEU A 4 -44.27 2.45 9.10
CA LEU A 4 -42.93 2.70 9.63
C LEU A 4 -42.11 3.76 8.85
N ASP A 5 -42.69 4.36 7.81
CA ASP A 5 -41.98 5.33 6.94
C ASP A 5 -42.13 6.81 7.38
N GLY A 6 -42.73 7.08 8.54
CA GLY A 6 -43.10 8.45 8.94
C GLY A 6 -42.24 9.11 10.02
N ARG A 7 -41.27 8.42 10.63
CA ARG A 7 -40.50 8.95 11.79
C ARG A 7 -39.00 9.15 11.58
N VAL A 8 -38.45 8.76 10.43
CA VAL A 8 -37.02 8.96 10.12
C VAL A 8 -36.75 10.28 9.37
N ALA A 9 -37.79 10.95 8.85
CA ALA A 9 -37.63 12.17 8.06
C ALA A 9 -37.57 13.49 8.88
N SER A 10 -37.73 13.45 10.21
CA SER A 10 -37.83 14.66 11.05
C SER A 10 -36.56 14.99 11.87
N GLU A 11 -35.60 14.08 11.99
CA GLU A 11 -34.37 14.31 12.77
C GLU A 11 -33.19 14.79 11.91
N LEU A 12 -33.35 14.87 10.58
CA LEU A 12 -32.32 15.34 9.64
C LEU A 12 -32.27 16.89 9.47
N ALA A 13 -33.10 17.65 10.18
CA ALA A 13 -33.19 19.11 9.99
C ALA A 13 -32.60 19.95 11.14
N GLN A 14 -32.14 19.36 12.24
CA GLN A 14 -31.70 20.13 13.42
C GLN A 14 -30.51 19.48 14.13
N GLY A 15 -29.31 19.65 13.60
CA GLY A 15 -28.11 19.35 14.40
C GLY A 15 -26.84 19.13 13.59
N THR A 16 -26.22 20.21 13.11
CA THR A 16 -24.75 20.35 13.04
C THR A 16 -24.39 21.73 12.49
N ARG A 17 -24.48 22.74 13.37
CA ARG A 17 -23.57 23.89 13.29
C ARG A 17 -22.43 23.59 14.25
N ARG A 18 -21.25 23.20 13.73
CA ARG A 18 -19.90 23.47 14.25
C ARG A 18 -18.88 22.49 13.66
N ALA A 19 -18.02 23.04 12.81
CA ALA A 19 -16.59 22.81 12.63
C ALA A 19 -16.30 22.98 11.14
N GLY A 20 -15.91 24.20 10.76
CA GLY A 20 -15.50 24.51 9.40
C GLY A 20 -14.17 23.81 9.10
N ILE A 21 -14.23 22.64 8.48
CA ILE A 21 -13.10 22.07 7.76
C ILE A 21 -13.30 22.46 6.30
N SER A 22 -12.45 23.37 5.84
CA SER A 22 -12.41 23.78 4.43
C SER A 22 -11.83 22.63 3.60
N PRO A 23 -12.37 22.32 2.40
CA PRO A 23 -11.76 21.36 1.51
C PRO A 23 -10.41 21.89 1.02
N ALA A 24 -9.38 21.03 1.05
CA ALA A 24 -8.03 21.36 0.60
C ALA A 24 -8.04 21.85 -0.87
N ALA A 25 -7.50 23.05 -1.09
CA ALA A 25 -7.29 23.63 -2.41
C ALA A 25 -6.08 22.97 -3.12
N PRO A 26 -6.04 22.96 -4.47
CA PRO A 26 -4.91 22.40 -5.23
C PRO A 26 -3.63 23.21 -4.98
N LEU A 27 -2.50 22.50 -4.81
CA LEU A 27 -1.18 23.08 -4.51
C LEU A 27 -0.72 24.04 -5.62
N ALA A 28 -0.58 25.32 -5.25
CA ALA A 28 0.20 26.32 -5.97
C ALA A 28 1.52 26.60 -5.21
N ALA A 29 2.56 26.95 -5.96
CA ALA A 29 3.94 27.09 -5.51
C ALA A 29 4.23 28.36 -4.68
N ALA A 30 5.03 28.19 -3.61
CA ALA A 30 5.98 29.12 -2.98
C ALA A 30 6.27 28.56 -1.57
N GLY A 31 7.42 28.70 -0.92
CA GLY A 31 8.66 29.44 -1.10
C GLY A 31 9.47 29.21 0.19
N SER A 32 10.79 29.12 0.07
CA SER A 32 11.70 28.64 1.12
C SER A 32 11.94 29.64 2.25
N THR A 33 12.03 29.17 3.50
CA THR A 33 12.81 29.81 4.57
C THR A 33 13.40 28.77 5.54
N GLU A 34 14.71 28.89 5.76
CA GLU A 34 15.57 28.06 6.61
C GLU A 34 15.36 28.27 8.12
N GLY A 35 15.68 27.23 8.90
CA GLY A 35 15.90 27.31 10.34
C GLY A 35 16.48 26.00 10.90
N GLN A 36 17.78 26.01 11.21
CA GLN A 36 18.60 24.87 11.69
C GLN A 36 18.15 24.30 13.05
N ARG A 37 18.15 22.96 13.19
CA ARG A 37 18.26 22.24 14.47
C ARG A 37 19.31 21.13 14.41
N GLY A 38 19.91 20.88 15.57
CA GLY A 38 21.14 20.12 15.80
C GLY A 38 21.13 18.65 15.38
N SER A 39 22.34 18.17 15.08
CA SER A 39 22.63 16.87 14.51
C SER A 39 22.61 15.74 15.54
N GLU A 40 21.58 14.90 15.50
CA GLU A 40 21.77 13.47 15.72
C GLU A 40 22.41 12.87 14.46
N MET A 41 23.38 11.97 14.64
CA MET A 41 23.96 11.19 13.54
C MET A 41 22.90 10.22 12.99
N GLN A 42 22.01 10.73 12.14
CA GLN A 42 21.28 9.92 11.18
C GLN A 42 22.29 9.37 10.17
N ALA A 43 22.31 8.04 10.02
CA ALA A 43 22.96 7.42 8.88
C ALA A 43 22.44 8.11 7.60
N PRO A 44 23.33 8.51 6.67
CA PRO A 44 22.91 9.29 5.51
C PRO A 44 21.88 8.47 4.73
N ALA A 45 20.68 9.03 4.56
CA ALA A 45 19.67 8.50 3.67
C ALA A 45 20.29 8.44 2.27
N LEU A 46 20.74 7.26 1.86
CA LEU A 46 21.30 7.08 0.53
C LEU A 46 20.20 7.44 -0.48
N PRO A 47 20.46 8.32 -1.46
CA PRO A 47 19.47 8.67 -2.47
C PRO A 47 19.13 7.41 -3.26
N PHE A 48 17.95 6.86 -3.03
CA PHE A 48 17.44 5.62 -3.61
C PHE A 48 17.57 5.53 -5.14
N LEU A 49 17.61 6.67 -5.84
CA LEU A 49 17.85 6.73 -7.28
C LEU A 49 19.25 6.27 -7.72
N SER A 50 20.21 6.10 -6.81
CA SER A 50 21.56 5.61 -7.15
C SER A 50 21.75 4.11 -6.92
N LEU A 51 20.79 3.41 -6.30
CA LEU A 51 20.86 1.97 -6.17
C LEU A 51 20.10 1.33 -7.33
N PRO A 52 20.79 0.68 -8.30
CA PRO A 52 20.08 -0.07 -9.31
C PRO A 52 19.18 -1.10 -8.62
N PRO A 53 17.97 -1.38 -9.14
CA PRO A 53 17.01 -2.31 -8.53
C PRO A 53 17.58 -3.66 -8.07
N LEU A 54 18.70 -4.10 -8.66
CA LEU A 54 19.46 -5.28 -8.25
C LEU A 54 20.04 -5.19 -6.83
N ARG A 55 20.52 -4.02 -6.39
CA ARG A 55 21.02 -3.80 -5.01
C ARG A 55 19.93 -3.95 -3.95
N LEU A 56 18.66 -3.80 -4.34
CA LEU A 56 17.52 -4.00 -3.46
C LEU A 56 17.40 -5.48 -3.04
N LEU A 57 17.67 -6.40 -3.97
CA LEU A 57 17.55 -7.84 -3.73
C LEU A 57 18.77 -8.43 -3.03
N GLU A 58 19.94 -7.79 -3.13
CA GLU A 58 21.14 -8.21 -2.39
C GLU A 58 20.96 -8.17 -0.87
N ALA A 59 20.10 -7.27 -0.37
CA ALA A 59 19.76 -7.18 1.04
C ALA A 59 18.76 -8.26 1.52
N ALA A 60 18.16 -9.05 0.62
CA ALA A 60 17.07 -9.97 0.94
C ALA A 60 17.52 -11.31 1.58
N GLY A 61 18.82 -11.51 1.81
CA GLY A 61 19.39 -12.62 2.60
C GLY A 61 19.43 -13.98 1.91
N ASP A 62 18.36 -14.42 1.25
CA ASP A 62 18.31 -15.69 0.52
C ASP A 62 18.77 -15.49 -0.95
N PRO A 63 19.79 -16.24 -1.44
CA PRO A 63 20.29 -16.12 -2.80
C PRO A 63 19.35 -16.71 -3.87
N ALA A 64 18.42 -17.59 -3.51
CA ALA A 64 17.50 -18.25 -4.44
C ALA A 64 16.08 -17.67 -4.38
N ARG A 65 15.68 -17.09 -3.25
CA ARG A 65 14.31 -16.59 -3.04
C ARG A 65 14.29 -15.17 -2.54
N VAL A 66 13.24 -14.43 -2.92
CA VAL A 66 12.90 -13.15 -2.32
C VAL A 66 11.58 -13.28 -1.58
N ALA A 67 11.45 -12.60 -0.44
CA ALA A 67 10.16 -12.46 0.23
C ALA A 67 9.14 -11.80 -0.72
N ALA A 68 7.91 -12.28 -0.70
CA ALA A 68 6.83 -11.75 -1.53
C ALA A 68 5.61 -11.42 -0.67
N LEU A 69 5.22 -10.15 -0.64
CA LEU A 69 4.04 -9.69 0.07
C LEU A 69 2.79 -9.92 -0.80
N LYS A 70 1.84 -10.71 -0.30
CA LYS A 70 0.59 -11.04 -1.01
C LYS A 70 -0.44 -9.94 -0.87
N GLU A 71 -0.53 -9.03 -1.83
CA GLU A 71 -1.46 -7.89 -1.82
C GLU A 71 -2.64 -8.09 -2.76
N GLY A 72 -3.71 -7.32 -2.52
CA GLY A 72 -4.81 -7.24 -3.49
C GLY A 72 -4.30 -6.69 -4.81
N ALA A 73 -4.66 -7.32 -5.93
CA ALA A 73 -4.18 -6.93 -7.25
C ALA A 73 -4.43 -5.45 -7.61
N LEU A 74 -5.51 -4.83 -7.11
CA LEU A 74 -5.75 -3.38 -7.22
C LEU A 74 -4.67 -2.56 -6.50
N ALA A 75 -4.32 -2.93 -5.27
CA ALA A 75 -3.29 -2.24 -4.49
C ALA A 75 -1.91 -2.38 -5.15
N VAL A 76 -1.56 -3.57 -5.65
CA VAL A 76 -0.30 -3.78 -6.38
C VAL A 76 -0.23 -2.91 -7.63
N ARG A 77 -1.32 -2.80 -8.39
CA ARG A 77 -1.37 -1.94 -9.59
C ARG A 77 -1.25 -0.46 -9.23
N ALA A 78 -1.93 0.00 -8.19
CA ALA A 78 -1.86 1.39 -7.72
C ALA A 78 -0.46 1.75 -7.20
N LEU A 79 0.18 0.85 -6.45
CA LEU A 79 1.58 0.99 -6.04
C LEU A 79 2.50 1.06 -7.27
N ARG A 80 2.31 0.16 -8.24
CA ARG A 80 3.12 0.09 -9.46
C ARG A 80 3.00 1.34 -10.34
N SER A 81 1.84 1.98 -10.38
CA SER A 81 1.61 3.21 -11.14
C SER A 81 1.99 4.48 -10.39
N GLY A 82 2.32 4.38 -9.10
CA GLY A 82 2.59 5.52 -8.24
C GLY A 82 1.34 6.28 -7.78
N ALA A 83 0.14 5.71 -7.98
CA ALA A 83 -1.12 6.26 -7.49
C ALA A 83 -1.32 6.03 -5.98
N GLN A 84 -0.60 5.07 -5.41
CA GLN A 84 -0.62 4.71 -4.00
C GLN A 84 0.80 4.56 -3.49
N VAL A 85 1.03 4.91 -2.22
CA VAL A 85 2.32 4.72 -1.53
C VAL A 85 2.17 3.96 -0.22
N LEU A 86 0.95 3.82 0.31
CA LEU A 86 0.69 3.06 1.53
C LEU A 86 0.21 1.64 1.26
N ALA A 87 0.60 0.70 2.11
CA ALA A 87 -0.08 -0.59 2.26
C ALA A 87 -0.59 -0.74 3.70
N LEU A 88 -1.83 -1.21 3.85
CA LEU A 88 -2.48 -1.38 5.14
C LEU A 88 -2.68 -2.87 5.44
N ARG A 89 -2.17 -3.34 6.58
CA ARG A 89 -2.06 -4.76 6.92
C ARG A 89 -2.42 -5.06 8.37
N ARG A 90 -3.38 -5.97 8.58
CA ARG A 90 -3.58 -6.65 9.88
C ARG A 90 -2.78 -7.96 10.00
N GLY A 91 -2.39 -8.52 8.85
CA GLY A 91 -1.83 -9.86 8.74
C GLY A 91 -2.82 -10.82 8.09
N GLY A 92 -2.36 -12.01 7.78
CA GLY A 92 -3.18 -13.07 7.23
C GLY A 92 -4.08 -13.70 8.31
N LEU A 93 -5.11 -14.45 7.90
CA LEU A 93 -6.05 -15.10 8.82
C LEU A 93 -5.37 -16.09 9.78
N ARG A 94 -4.18 -16.60 9.43
CA ARG A 94 -3.39 -17.51 10.28
C ARG A 94 -2.21 -16.82 10.99
N GLU A 95 -2.12 -15.50 10.92
CA GLU A 95 -1.07 -14.71 11.57
C GLU A 95 -1.67 -14.00 12.77
N ALA A 96 -1.11 -14.19 13.96
CA ALA A 96 -1.56 -13.47 15.16
C ALA A 96 -1.33 -11.96 14.99
N THR A 97 -0.15 -11.60 14.49
CA THR A 97 0.26 -10.22 14.22
C THR A 97 1.06 -10.18 12.92
N PHE A 98 0.83 -9.15 12.12
CA PHE A 98 1.68 -8.88 10.96
C PHE A 98 3.00 -8.27 11.42
N CYS A 99 4.11 -8.82 10.93
CA CYS A 99 5.42 -8.22 11.12
C CYS A 99 5.82 -7.52 9.81
N PRO A 100 5.91 -6.17 9.78
CA PRO A 100 6.46 -5.48 8.61
C PRO A 100 7.94 -5.83 8.45
N PRO A 101 8.47 -5.78 7.22
CA PRO A 101 9.90 -5.95 7.03
C PRO A 101 10.64 -4.71 7.56
N PRO A 102 11.94 -4.82 7.90
CA PRO A 102 12.68 -3.67 8.41
C PRO A 102 12.78 -2.55 7.35
N PRO A 103 12.93 -1.28 7.76
CA PRO A 103 13.22 -0.17 6.85
C PRO A 103 14.38 -0.48 5.90
N GLY A 104 14.21 -0.14 4.63
CA GLY A 104 15.15 -0.44 3.55
C GLY A 104 15.04 -1.85 2.96
N ALA A 105 14.29 -2.77 3.58
CA ALA A 105 14.11 -4.11 3.04
C ALA A 105 13.28 -4.10 1.76
N ALA A 106 13.75 -4.83 0.76
CA ALA A 106 13.07 -5.02 -0.50
C ALA A 106 12.39 -6.39 -0.59
N PHE A 107 11.25 -6.43 -1.28
CA PHE A 107 10.46 -7.63 -1.47
C PHE A 107 9.63 -7.54 -2.75
N ALA A 108 9.18 -8.68 -3.25
CA ALA A 108 8.24 -8.76 -4.35
C ALA A 108 6.81 -8.44 -3.89
N LEU A 109 6.00 -7.86 -4.77
CA LEU A 109 4.55 -7.75 -4.57
C LEU A 109 3.86 -8.84 -5.39
N LEU A 110 3.17 -9.75 -4.71
CA LEU A 110 2.41 -10.81 -5.33
C LEU A 110 0.93 -10.42 -5.39
N GLU A 111 0.40 -10.31 -6.60
CA GLU A 111 -1.01 -10.04 -6.85
C GLU A 111 -1.86 -11.23 -6.39
N THR A 112 -2.85 -10.96 -5.53
CA THR A 112 -3.86 -11.92 -5.11
C THR A 112 -5.25 -11.43 -5.48
N GLY A 113 -6.17 -12.37 -5.72
CA GLY A 113 -7.58 -12.08 -5.96
C GLY A 113 -8.21 -11.34 -4.77
N TYR A 114 -9.03 -10.34 -5.07
CA TYR A 114 -9.70 -9.54 -4.04
C TYR A 114 -11.08 -10.14 -3.74
N HIS A 115 -11.27 -10.69 -2.55
CA HIS A 115 -12.60 -11.15 -2.11
C HIS A 115 -13.39 -9.98 -1.50
N GLY A 116 -14.08 -9.22 -2.33
CA GLY A 116 -15.03 -8.21 -1.86
C GLY A 116 -15.76 -7.47 -2.97
N ALA A 117 -17.06 -7.71 -3.10
CA ALA A 117 -17.96 -7.19 -4.14
C ALA A 117 -18.13 -5.66 -4.17
N ARG A 118 -17.53 -4.90 -3.24
CA ARG A 118 -17.55 -3.43 -3.20
C ARG A 118 -16.29 -2.76 -3.75
N ALA A 119 -15.12 -3.41 -3.65
CA ALA A 119 -13.90 -2.84 -4.23
C ALA A 119 -13.91 -2.89 -5.77
N SER A 120 -14.75 -3.76 -6.35
CA SER A 120 -14.97 -3.84 -7.79
C SER A 120 -15.65 -2.60 -8.37
N ALA A 121 -16.44 -1.84 -7.59
CA ALA A 121 -17.06 -0.60 -8.07
C ALA A 121 -16.03 0.51 -8.34
N GLN A 122 -15.05 0.70 -7.44
CA GLN A 122 -13.99 1.70 -7.61
C GLN A 122 -12.96 1.27 -8.66
N ALA A 123 -12.59 -0.02 -8.69
CA ALA A 123 -11.74 -0.57 -9.75
C ALA A 123 -12.36 -0.33 -11.14
N ARG A 124 -13.69 -0.43 -11.27
CA ARG A 124 -14.42 -0.12 -12.52
C ARG A 124 -14.33 1.35 -12.93
N LEU A 125 -14.22 2.27 -11.97
CA LEU A 125 -14.10 3.71 -12.22
C LEU A 125 -12.69 4.14 -12.63
N GLU A 126 -11.65 3.58 -12.01
CA GLU A 126 -10.26 4.03 -12.22
C GLU A 126 -9.49 3.26 -13.30
N VAL A 127 -9.79 1.96 -13.47
CA VAL A 127 -9.06 1.07 -14.38
C VAL A 127 -9.87 0.75 -15.64
N GLY A 128 -11.10 1.27 -15.73
CA GLY A 128 -12.09 0.94 -16.74
C GLY A 128 -12.83 -0.37 -16.43
N GLY A 129 -14.10 -0.43 -16.84
CA GLY A 129 -15.03 -1.51 -16.46
C GLY A 129 -14.51 -2.93 -16.73
N SER A 130 -13.88 -3.15 -17.89
CA SER A 130 -13.38 -4.48 -18.29
C SER A 130 -12.14 -4.94 -17.50
N ALA A 131 -11.24 -4.01 -17.15
CA ALA A 131 -10.05 -4.35 -16.36
C ALA A 131 -10.41 -4.71 -14.92
N ALA A 132 -11.42 -4.03 -14.37
CA ALA A 132 -11.95 -4.31 -13.04
C ALA A 132 -12.66 -5.66 -12.95
N GLU A 133 -13.42 -6.04 -13.97
CA GLU A 133 -14.04 -7.37 -14.08
C GLU A 133 -12.99 -8.48 -14.21
N ALA A 134 -11.92 -8.25 -14.97
CA ALA A 134 -10.79 -9.18 -15.07
C ALA A 134 -10.02 -9.30 -13.73
N LEU A 135 -10.00 -8.25 -12.92
CA LEU A 135 -9.43 -8.23 -11.57
C LEU A 135 -10.31 -8.96 -10.55
N GLU A 136 -11.63 -8.84 -10.66
CA GLU A 136 -12.62 -9.50 -9.78
C GLU A 136 -12.70 -11.01 -10.04
N SER A 137 -12.47 -11.42 -11.30
CA SER A 137 -12.39 -12.82 -11.72
C SER A 137 -10.97 -13.41 -11.66
N TYR A 138 -9.98 -12.64 -11.20
CA TYR A 138 -8.61 -13.12 -11.04
C TYR A 138 -8.53 -14.10 -9.87
N ASP A 139 -8.66 -15.39 -10.16
CA ASP A 139 -8.32 -16.47 -9.25
C ASP A 139 -7.01 -17.13 -9.71
N PRO A 140 -5.88 -16.79 -9.08
CA PRO A 140 -4.62 -17.40 -9.45
C PRO A 140 -4.46 -18.81 -8.83
N LYS A 141 -5.40 -19.29 -8.00
CA LYS A 141 -5.38 -20.65 -7.47
C LYS A 141 -5.64 -21.64 -8.61
N GLY A 142 -4.59 -22.34 -9.02
CA GLY A 142 -4.62 -23.30 -10.13
C GLY A 142 -3.67 -22.93 -11.27
N LEU A 143 -3.07 -21.76 -11.24
CA LEU A 143 -1.96 -21.42 -12.13
C LEU A 143 -0.70 -22.19 -11.69
N ALA A 144 0.09 -22.65 -12.67
CA ALA A 144 1.40 -23.24 -12.42
C ALA A 144 2.45 -22.17 -12.02
N SER A 145 2.26 -20.95 -12.51
CA SER A 145 3.13 -19.80 -12.22
C SER A 145 2.31 -18.52 -12.04
N VAL A 146 2.90 -17.56 -11.35
CA VAL A 146 2.32 -16.25 -11.05
C VAL A 146 3.25 -15.15 -11.53
N ALA A 147 2.70 -14.03 -11.99
CA ALA A 147 3.51 -12.94 -12.50
C ALA A 147 3.85 -11.94 -11.38
N VAL A 148 5.13 -11.76 -11.06
CA VAL A 148 5.63 -10.65 -10.24
C VAL A 148 5.81 -9.43 -11.14
N ARG A 149 4.99 -8.40 -10.91
CA ARG A 149 4.99 -7.17 -11.73
C ARG A 149 5.46 -5.93 -10.97
N ALA A 150 5.77 -6.08 -9.70
CA ALA A 150 6.30 -5.00 -8.89
C ALA A 150 7.20 -5.54 -7.78
N LEU A 151 8.25 -4.78 -7.48
CA LEU A 151 8.99 -4.85 -6.23
C LEU A 151 8.59 -3.68 -5.36
N ALA A 152 8.83 -3.78 -4.07
CA ALA A 152 8.65 -2.69 -3.12
C ALA A 152 9.82 -2.67 -2.14
N VAL A 153 10.11 -1.47 -1.65
CA VAL A 153 10.98 -1.23 -0.50
C VAL A 153 10.16 -0.61 0.60
N CYS A 154 10.22 -1.19 1.79
CA CYS A 154 9.61 -0.60 2.97
C CYS A 154 10.49 0.54 3.46
N ASP A 155 10.06 1.78 3.30
CA ASP A 155 10.80 2.93 3.82
C ASP A 155 10.57 3.02 5.33
N GLU A 156 9.32 2.87 5.75
CA GLU A 156 8.87 3.03 7.12
C GLU A 156 7.60 2.19 7.37
N ALA A 157 7.37 1.83 8.63
CA ALA A 157 6.16 1.17 9.07
C ALA A 157 5.62 1.82 10.35
N TRP A 158 4.31 1.85 10.51
CA TRP A 158 3.61 2.41 11.65
C TRP A 158 2.52 1.46 12.13
N ALA A 159 2.25 1.50 13.43
CA ALA A 159 1.08 0.91 14.04
C ALA A 159 0.01 1.99 14.18
N LEU A 160 -1.15 1.73 13.61
CA LEU A 160 -2.36 2.47 13.91
C LEU A 160 -2.80 2.12 15.34
N PRO A 161 -3.07 3.12 16.21
CA PRO A 161 -3.52 2.84 17.58
C PRO A 161 -4.91 2.19 17.55
N ALA A 162 -5.16 1.26 18.48
CA ALA A 162 -6.42 0.51 18.52
C ALA A 162 -7.62 1.44 18.78
N GLU A 163 -7.40 2.51 19.55
CA GLU A 163 -8.39 3.54 19.85
C GLU A 163 -8.74 4.44 18.66
N ALA A 164 -7.88 4.57 17.64
CA ALA A 164 -8.21 5.32 16.42
C ALA A 164 -9.24 4.60 15.53
N GLU A 165 -9.62 3.36 15.87
CA GLU A 165 -10.68 2.64 15.17
C GLU A 165 -12.09 3.18 15.50
N ALA A 166 -12.23 3.98 16.56
CA ALA A 166 -13.52 4.51 17.01
C ALA A 166 -14.23 5.39 15.95
N ASP A 167 -13.49 5.99 15.00
CA ASP A 167 -14.01 6.70 13.83
C ASP A 167 -13.35 6.19 12.53
N ALA A 168 -13.53 4.89 12.26
CA ALA A 168 -12.97 4.20 11.09
C ALA A 168 -13.17 4.95 9.75
N LEU A 169 -14.30 5.65 9.56
CA LEU A 169 -14.54 6.40 8.31
C LEU A 169 -13.66 7.64 8.19
N ASP A 170 -13.48 8.40 9.28
CA ASP A 170 -12.65 9.59 9.29
C ASP A 170 -11.18 9.22 9.12
N LEU A 171 -10.75 8.12 9.75
CA LEU A 171 -9.44 7.55 9.53
C LEU A 171 -9.23 7.15 8.06
N ALA A 172 -10.18 6.43 7.47
CA ALA A 172 -10.09 6.04 6.07
C ALA A 172 -10.09 7.26 5.13
N ALA A 173 -10.84 8.31 5.46
CA ALA A 173 -10.87 9.55 4.70
C ALA A 173 -9.53 10.30 4.80
N ALA A 174 -8.89 10.32 5.97
CA ALA A 174 -7.57 10.91 6.17
C ALA A 174 -6.48 10.17 5.37
N LEU A 175 -6.59 8.84 5.24
CA LEU A 175 -5.62 8.01 4.50
C LEU A 175 -5.89 7.97 2.99
N ALA A 176 -7.09 8.36 2.54
CA ALA A 176 -7.54 8.31 1.15
C ALA A 176 -6.57 8.94 0.12
N PRO A 177 -5.87 10.05 0.41
CA PRO A 177 -4.93 10.63 -0.55
C PRO A 177 -3.72 9.73 -0.87
N TRP A 178 -3.45 8.73 -0.03
CA TRP A 178 -2.22 7.93 -0.05
C TRP A 178 -2.45 6.47 -0.49
N HIS A 179 -3.71 6.08 -0.76
CA HIS A 179 -4.08 4.76 -1.23
C HIS A 179 -5.28 4.75 -2.18
N ALA A 180 -5.41 3.73 -3.02
CA ALA A 180 -6.47 3.60 -4.02
C ALA A 180 -7.77 2.96 -3.48
N HIS A 181 -7.86 2.67 -2.18
CA HIS A 181 -9.09 2.16 -1.60
C HIS A 181 -10.12 3.29 -1.39
N ASP A 182 -11.37 3.02 -1.75
CA ASP A 182 -12.50 3.86 -1.34
C ASP A 182 -12.55 3.94 0.20
N PRO A 183 -12.68 5.14 0.80
CA PRO A 183 -12.66 5.30 2.25
C PRO A 183 -13.73 4.49 2.97
N ARG A 184 -14.95 4.41 2.43
CA ARG A 184 -16.03 3.67 3.05
C ARG A 184 -15.76 2.16 2.99
N ALA A 185 -15.31 1.66 1.84
CA ALA A 185 -14.93 0.27 1.68
C ALA A 185 -13.76 -0.10 2.61
N LEU A 186 -12.76 0.78 2.76
CA LEU A 186 -11.66 0.57 3.70
C LEU A 186 -12.16 0.52 5.14
N ALA A 187 -12.99 1.49 5.53
CA ALA A 187 -13.57 1.56 6.86
C ALA A 187 -14.36 0.30 7.21
N GLU A 188 -15.29 -0.12 6.34
CA GLU A 188 -16.14 -1.29 6.58
C GLU A 188 -15.34 -2.61 6.54
N ALA A 189 -14.53 -2.82 5.49
CA ALA A 189 -13.94 -4.13 5.22
C ALA A 189 -12.64 -4.38 5.99
N ARG A 190 -11.90 -3.33 6.34
CA ARG A 190 -10.60 -3.47 7.00
C ARG A 190 -10.59 -2.86 8.39
N LEU A 191 -11.12 -1.65 8.59
CA LEU A 191 -10.99 -0.97 9.89
C LEU A 191 -12.03 -1.46 10.92
N ALA A 192 -13.28 -1.69 10.52
CA ALA A 192 -14.34 -2.08 11.45
C ALA A 192 -14.45 -3.60 11.69
N ALA A 193 -13.93 -4.43 10.79
CA ALA A 193 -14.16 -5.87 10.82
C ALA A 193 -13.46 -6.60 11.98
N GLU A 194 -12.31 -6.11 12.45
CA GLU A 194 -11.52 -6.74 13.52
C GLU A 194 -10.91 -5.68 14.47
N PRO A 195 -11.73 -4.95 15.25
CA PRO A 195 -11.35 -3.73 15.96
C PRO A 195 -10.46 -3.95 17.20
N ARG A 196 -9.72 -5.05 17.24
CA ARG A 196 -8.77 -5.37 18.32
C ARG A 196 -7.40 -5.74 17.79
N ARG A 197 -7.22 -5.87 16.48
CA ARG A 197 -5.94 -6.27 15.87
C ARG A 197 -5.27 -5.05 15.27
N ALA A 198 -4.16 -4.58 15.82
CA ALA A 198 -3.47 -3.42 15.27
C ALA A 198 -3.27 -3.51 13.74
N ILE A 199 -3.53 -2.41 13.05
CA ILE A 199 -3.22 -2.28 11.62
C ILE A 199 -1.80 -1.73 11.50
N THR A 200 -0.97 -2.45 10.76
CA THR A 200 0.30 -1.97 10.27
C THR A 200 0.11 -1.17 8.99
N ILE A 201 0.60 0.04 8.97
CA ILE A 201 0.68 0.90 7.79
C ILE A 201 2.14 0.87 7.33
N MET A 202 2.39 0.52 6.07
CA MET A 202 3.73 0.53 5.49
C MET A 202 3.80 1.58 4.39
N LEU A 203 4.84 2.42 4.42
CA LEU A 203 5.19 3.33 3.33
C LEU A 203 6.11 2.59 2.36
N LEU A 204 5.59 2.31 1.17
CA LEU A 204 6.21 1.43 0.21
C LEU A 204 6.64 2.19 -1.04
N ARG A 205 7.94 2.16 -1.32
CA ARG A 205 8.47 2.64 -2.58
C ARG A 205 8.45 1.52 -3.61
N ALA A 206 7.55 1.61 -4.59
CA ALA A 206 7.38 0.57 -5.59
C ALA A 206 8.30 0.76 -6.81
N VAL A 207 8.74 -0.35 -7.38
CA VAL A 207 9.44 -0.44 -8.66
C VAL A 207 8.62 -1.34 -9.58
N ALA A 208 8.18 -0.78 -10.71
CA ALA A 208 7.41 -1.52 -11.69
C ALA A 208 8.30 -2.46 -12.51
N LEU A 209 7.79 -3.66 -12.84
CA LEU A 209 8.42 -4.65 -13.72
C LEU A 209 7.49 -4.98 -14.89
N GLN A 210 8.05 -5.42 -16.03
CA GLN A 210 7.23 -5.89 -17.17
C GLN A 210 6.43 -7.17 -16.85
N GLY A 211 6.84 -7.91 -15.81
CA GLY A 211 6.17 -9.10 -15.33
C GLY A 211 7.08 -10.31 -15.48
N VAL A 212 7.35 -10.96 -14.35
CA VAL A 212 8.25 -12.11 -14.27
C VAL A 212 7.43 -13.30 -13.81
N ALA A 213 7.40 -14.37 -14.60
CA ALA A 213 6.81 -15.61 -14.14
C ALA A 213 7.68 -16.19 -13.01
N THR A 214 7.08 -16.43 -11.86
CA THR A 214 7.67 -17.21 -10.77
C THR A 214 6.79 -18.42 -10.52
N ASP A 215 7.41 -19.54 -10.17
CA ASP A 215 6.69 -20.74 -9.82
C ASP A 215 5.81 -20.53 -8.59
N VAL A 216 4.66 -21.20 -8.60
CA VAL A 216 3.81 -21.31 -7.42
C VAL A 216 4.49 -22.27 -6.44
N VAL A 217 4.86 -21.77 -5.27
CA VAL A 217 5.50 -22.54 -4.20
C VAL A 217 4.57 -22.63 -2.98
N GLU A 218 4.98 -23.41 -1.98
CA GLU A 218 4.24 -23.46 -0.72
C GLU A 218 4.13 -22.05 -0.10
N GLY A 219 2.93 -21.67 0.32
CA GLY A 219 2.65 -20.35 0.89
C GLY A 219 2.30 -19.26 -0.12
N THR A 220 2.52 -19.48 -1.44
CA THR A 220 1.97 -18.61 -2.50
C THR A 220 0.45 -18.49 -2.34
N TRP A 221 -0.20 -19.59 -1.97
CA TRP A 221 -1.61 -19.62 -1.60
C TRP A 221 -1.81 -19.77 -0.10
N GLY A 222 -2.99 -19.34 0.38
CA GLY A 222 -3.43 -19.51 1.76
C GLY A 222 -3.29 -18.27 2.63
N CYS A 223 -3.48 -18.47 3.93
CA CYS A 223 -3.85 -17.42 4.88
C CYS A 223 -2.68 -16.67 5.54
N ARG A 224 -1.45 -16.77 5.04
CA ARG A 224 -0.31 -15.96 5.50
C ARG A 224 -0.18 -14.70 4.64
N SER A 225 0.49 -13.65 5.10
CA SER A 225 0.74 -12.42 4.31
C SER A 225 1.93 -12.57 3.38
N TRP A 226 2.93 -13.33 3.80
CA TRP A 226 4.16 -13.52 3.06
C TRP A 226 4.18 -14.85 2.30
N ALA A 227 4.82 -14.83 1.15
CA ALA A 227 5.21 -15.95 0.31
C ALA A 227 6.67 -15.76 -0.11
N THR A 228 7.15 -16.61 -1.02
CA THR A 228 8.46 -16.46 -1.64
C THR A 228 8.33 -16.45 -3.16
N ALA A 229 9.20 -15.71 -3.84
CA ALA A 229 9.31 -15.66 -5.30
C ALA A 229 10.73 -16.00 -5.75
N ASP A 230 10.88 -16.47 -6.98
CA ASP A 230 12.16 -16.80 -7.61
C ASP A 230 13.01 -15.53 -7.77
N ARG A 231 14.13 -15.48 -7.04
CA ARG A 231 15.05 -14.34 -7.08
C ARG A 231 15.78 -14.25 -8.41
N ALA A 232 16.22 -15.38 -8.97
CA ALA A 232 16.99 -15.40 -10.21
C ALA A 232 16.14 -14.89 -11.38
N ALA A 233 14.87 -15.30 -11.45
CA ALA A 233 13.94 -14.81 -12.46
C ALA A 233 13.72 -13.29 -12.35
N ILE A 234 13.59 -12.76 -11.13
CA ILE A 234 13.42 -11.32 -10.90
C ILE A 234 14.70 -10.55 -11.24
N GLU A 235 15.87 -11.03 -10.82
CA GLU A 235 17.15 -10.42 -11.17
C GLU A 235 17.37 -10.40 -12.69
N GLU A 236 17.02 -11.48 -13.38
CA GLU A 236 17.10 -11.55 -14.83
C GLU A 236 16.20 -10.50 -15.47
N ALA A 237 14.95 -10.38 -15.02
CA ALA A 237 14.05 -9.34 -15.53
C ALA A 237 14.54 -7.92 -15.26
N LEU A 238 15.29 -7.69 -14.19
CA LEU A 238 15.96 -6.41 -13.93
C LEU A 238 17.16 -6.17 -14.86
N ARG A 239 17.82 -7.24 -15.34
CA ARG A 239 18.99 -7.19 -16.23
C ARG A 239 18.62 -7.11 -17.71
N CYS A 240 17.54 -7.74 -18.15
CA CYS A 240 17.13 -7.77 -19.55
C CYS A 240 16.97 -6.36 -20.13
N GLU A 241 17.51 -6.16 -21.33
CA GLU A 241 17.22 -4.98 -22.15
C GLU A 241 15.72 -4.95 -22.44
N PRO A 242 15.06 -3.78 -22.37
CA PRO A 242 13.67 -3.74 -22.76
C PRO A 242 13.57 -3.93 -24.28
N GLU A 243 12.49 -4.58 -24.73
CA GLU A 243 12.07 -4.50 -26.13
C GLU A 243 12.05 -3.04 -26.61
N PRO A 244 12.30 -2.73 -27.90
CA PRO A 244 12.29 -1.36 -28.41
C PRO A 244 11.01 -0.62 -28.01
N GLY A 245 11.12 0.37 -27.11
CA GLY A 245 10.00 1.15 -26.56
C GLY A 245 9.48 0.71 -25.18
N GLY A 246 9.96 -0.41 -24.63
CA GLY A 246 9.70 -0.83 -23.26
C GLY A 246 10.61 -0.14 -22.25
N ARG A 247 10.18 -0.02 -20.99
CA ARG A 247 11.05 0.39 -19.87
C ARG A 247 11.37 -0.86 -19.02
N ARG A 248 12.64 -1.05 -18.62
CA ARG A 248 13.17 -2.24 -17.89
C ARG A 248 12.46 -2.46 -16.55
N ALA A 249 12.65 -1.49 -15.68
CA ALA A 249 12.06 -1.34 -14.37
C ALA A 249 12.14 0.14 -14.03
N PHE A 250 11.11 0.70 -13.43
CA PHE A 250 11.10 2.12 -13.09
C PHE A 250 10.53 2.34 -11.70
N PRO A 251 11.12 3.25 -10.91
CA PRO A 251 10.47 3.77 -9.73
C PRO A 251 9.06 4.26 -10.12
N ALA A 252 8.05 3.80 -9.39
CA ALA A 252 6.67 4.17 -9.66
C ALA A 252 6.43 5.68 -9.51
N LEU A 253 7.24 6.33 -8.65
CA LEU A 253 7.31 7.78 -8.48
C LEU A 253 8.74 8.26 -8.72
N SER A 254 8.88 9.49 -9.26
CA SER A 254 10.16 10.19 -9.23
C SER A 254 10.57 10.51 -7.79
N GLN A 255 11.86 10.74 -7.55
CA GLN A 255 12.36 11.04 -6.19
C GLN A 255 11.65 12.24 -5.56
N ALA A 256 11.50 13.35 -6.28
CA ALA A 256 10.81 14.53 -5.77
C ALA A 256 9.34 14.25 -5.41
N ARG A 257 8.62 13.47 -6.24
CA ARG A 257 7.23 13.08 -5.95
C ARG A 257 7.15 12.11 -4.77
N TRP A 258 8.14 11.24 -4.62
CA TRP A 258 8.24 10.34 -3.49
C TRP A 258 8.47 11.10 -2.18
N GLU A 259 9.42 12.03 -2.15
CA GLU A 259 9.71 12.87 -0.98
C GLU A 259 8.47 13.67 -0.55
N GLN A 260 7.79 14.30 -1.51
CA GLN A 260 6.54 15.00 -1.24
C GLN A 260 5.46 14.07 -0.65
N ALA A 261 5.33 12.85 -1.17
CA ALA A 261 4.39 11.87 -0.65
C ALA A 261 4.77 11.41 0.77
N CYS A 262 6.06 11.18 1.04
CA CYS A 262 6.55 10.85 2.38
C CYS A 262 6.17 11.91 3.40
N ASP A 263 6.38 13.18 3.08
CA ASP A 263 6.11 14.28 4.02
C ASP A 263 4.61 14.38 4.34
N GLY A 264 3.76 14.28 3.31
CA GLY A 264 2.30 14.28 3.51
C GLY A 264 1.79 13.05 4.27
N VAL A 265 2.35 11.87 3.99
CA VAL A 265 2.06 10.64 4.75
C VAL A 265 2.45 10.81 6.21
N ARG A 266 3.68 11.24 6.50
CA ARG A 266 4.17 11.41 7.88
C ARG A 266 3.29 12.39 8.65
N GLN A 267 2.98 13.54 8.06
CA GLN A 267 2.07 14.52 8.66
C GLN A 267 0.69 13.93 8.96
N THR A 268 0.14 13.15 8.03
CA THR A 268 -1.16 12.47 8.21
C THR A 268 -1.08 11.45 9.35
N LEU A 269 -0.05 10.61 9.38
CA LEU A 269 0.11 9.56 10.39
C LEU A 269 0.40 10.12 11.78
N ASP A 270 1.19 11.20 11.87
CA ASP A 270 1.45 11.90 13.13
C ASP A 270 0.16 12.54 13.67
N ALA A 271 -0.67 13.15 12.81
CA ALA A 271 -1.96 13.71 13.19
C ALA A 271 -2.96 12.64 13.68
N LEU A 272 -2.83 11.42 13.17
CA LEU A 272 -3.61 10.25 13.58
C LEU A 272 -3.06 9.56 14.83
N GLY A 273 -1.93 10.02 15.39
CA GLY A 273 -1.30 9.42 16.55
C GLY A 273 -0.68 8.04 16.28
N CYS A 274 -0.34 7.75 15.03
CA CYS A 274 0.31 6.48 14.66
C CYS A 274 1.71 6.37 15.26
N ALA A 275 2.03 5.22 15.84
CA ALA A 275 3.36 4.95 16.39
C ALA A 275 4.26 4.32 15.32
N ARG A 276 5.48 4.84 15.13
CA ARG A 276 6.48 4.20 14.26
C ARG A 276 6.86 2.83 14.81
N ILE A 277 6.85 1.81 13.95
CA ILE A 277 7.32 0.46 14.28
C ILE A 277 8.82 0.43 14.01
N THR A 278 9.59 0.27 15.08
CA THR A 278 11.04 0.01 14.97
C THR A 278 11.23 -1.50 15.03
N PRO A 279 11.89 -2.13 14.04
CA PRO A 279 12.21 -3.54 14.13
C PRO A 279 13.04 -3.81 15.39
N PRO A 280 12.87 -4.97 16.05
CA PRO A 280 13.80 -5.37 17.09
C PRO A 280 15.23 -5.43 16.50
N SER A 281 16.17 -4.79 17.20
CA SER A 281 17.60 -4.77 16.89
C SER A 281 18.23 -6.14 16.97
#